data_AF-A0A2Y8ZU54-F1
#
_entry.id   AF-A0A2Y8ZU54-F1
#
_cell.length_a   1.000
_cell.length_b   1.000
_cell.length_c   1.000
_cell.angle_alpha   90.00
_cell.angle_beta   90.00
_cell.angle_gamma   90.00
#
_symmetry.space_group_name_H-M   'P 1'
#
loop_
_entity.id
_entity.type
_entity.pdbx_description
1 polymer ?
#
loop_
_entity_poly.entity_id
_entity_poly.type
_entity_poly.pdbx_seq_one_letter_code
_entity_poly.pdbx_strand_id
1 'polypeptide(L)'
;MTTYTANVTREGDDWLGDIPELEGASTYAATLPRLVEYLHEVAILAADLPDDADVVIDLRFDDALPDLAAAAAVGQARRQHAREADELAERTSGVVHRLVGDGYSVRDVAAIVGITPGRVSQITQATATTTRTPRKSARAGKVPKRAAPRAIRVQAGRVTPSAASRAQDKV
;
A
#
# COMPACT_ATOMS: atom_id res chain seq x y z
N MET A 1 -0.27 -8.65 1.79
CA MET A 1 -0.51 -7.26 2.17
C MET A 1 -0.66 -7.12 3.68
N THR A 2 0.22 -6.34 4.30
CA THR A 2 0.14 -5.93 5.72
C THR A 2 -0.12 -4.42 5.76
N THR A 3 -1.02 -3.96 6.64
CA THR A 3 -1.33 -2.53 6.77
C THR A 3 -0.95 -2.03 8.17
N TYR A 4 -0.22 -0.92 8.24
CA TYR A 4 0.14 -0.21 9.47
C TYR A 4 -0.49 1.18 9.49
N THR A 5 -0.73 1.71 10.69
CA THR A 5 -1.21 3.09 10.84
C THR A 5 -0.09 3.97 11.36
N ALA A 6 0.28 4.99 10.60
CA ALA A 6 1.25 5.98 11.04
C ALA A 6 0.53 7.21 11.59
N ASN A 7 0.89 7.65 12.79
CA ASN A 7 0.57 8.98 13.26
C ASN A 7 1.42 9.99 12.50
N VAL A 8 0.83 11.11 12.10
CA VAL A 8 1.52 12.15 11.34
C VAL A 8 1.25 13.51 11.98
N THR A 9 2.32 14.20 12.31
CA THR A 9 2.30 15.58 12.82
C THR A 9 3.16 16.48 11.94
N ARG A 10 3.02 17.79 12.13
CA ARG A 10 3.84 18.80 11.44
C ARG A 10 4.57 19.65 12.47
N GLU A 11 5.90 19.64 12.41
CA GLU A 11 6.77 20.46 13.27
C GLU A 11 7.65 21.36 12.41
N GLY A 12 7.40 22.68 12.49
CA GLY A 12 8.02 23.65 11.60
C GLY A 12 7.68 23.34 10.13
N ASP A 13 8.72 23.08 9.34
CA ASP A 13 8.60 22.75 7.92
C ASP A 13 8.62 21.24 7.64
N ASP A 14 8.89 20.41 8.65
CA ASP A 14 9.01 18.97 8.51
C ASP A 14 7.74 18.23 8.94
N TRP A 15 7.49 17.11 8.26
CA TRP A 15 6.51 16.13 8.66
C TRP A 15 7.19 15.07 9.51
N LEU A 16 6.56 14.70 10.61
CA LEU A 16 7.02 13.61 11.47
C LEU A 16 6.00 12.49 11.38
N GLY A 17 6.48 11.25 11.48
CA GLY A 17 5.60 10.11 11.57
C GLY A 17 6.14 9.00 12.44
N ASP A 18 5.25 8.33 13.15
CA ASP A 18 5.52 7.14 13.95
C ASP A 18 4.47 6.06 13.71
N ILE A 19 4.87 4.80 13.78
CA ILE A 19 3.99 3.64 13.71
C ILE A 19 3.93 3.04 15.13
N PRO A 20 2.85 3.28 15.89
CA PRO A 20 2.76 2.89 17.30
C PRO A 20 2.88 1.38 17.53
N GLU A 21 2.50 0.58 16.53
CA GLU A 21 2.56 -0.88 16.62
C GLU A 21 3.98 -1.43 16.53
N LEU A 22 4.96 -0.62 16.09
CA LEU A 22 6.32 -1.04 15.80
C LEU A 22 7.32 -0.23 16.65
N GLU A 23 8.07 -0.92 17.51
CA GLU A 23 9.03 -0.26 18.40
C GLU A 23 10.16 0.41 17.58
N GLY A 24 10.41 1.69 17.86
CA GLY A 24 11.44 2.48 17.16
C GLY A 24 11.05 2.88 15.74
N ALA A 25 9.82 2.63 15.30
CA ALA A 25 9.37 2.98 13.97
C ALA A 25 8.94 4.45 13.87
N SER A 26 9.91 5.37 13.92
CA SER A 26 9.68 6.81 13.79
C SER A 26 10.65 7.43 12.79
N THR A 27 10.17 8.40 12.00
CA THR A 27 10.95 9.08 10.97
C THR A 27 10.39 10.48 10.69
N TYR A 28 11.10 11.27 9.89
CA TYR A 28 10.68 12.60 9.49
C TYR A 28 11.13 12.93 8.06
N ALA A 29 10.42 13.84 7.41
CA ALA A 29 10.79 14.35 6.08
C ALA A 29 10.15 15.70 5.78
N ALA A 30 10.81 16.50 4.93
CA ALA A 30 10.29 17.80 4.48
C ALA A 30 9.01 17.72 3.65
N THR A 31 8.64 16.54 3.12
CA THR A 31 7.43 16.36 2.32
C THR A 31 6.70 15.08 2.70
N LEU A 32 5.36 15.09 2.63
CA LEU A 32 4.54 13.91 2.92
C LEU A 32 4.87 12.68 2.07
N PRO A 33 5.08 12.77 0.73
CA PRO A 33 5.45 11.60 -0.05
C PRO A 33 6.76 10.96 0.42
N ARG A 34 7.75 11.78 0.77
CA ARG A 34 9.03 11.32 1.31
C ARG A 34 8.85 10.67 2.68
N LEU A 35 7.99 11.24 3.53
CA LEU A 35 7.65 10.65 4.82
C LEU A 35 7.04 9.25 4.64
N VAL A 36 6.10 9.09 3.70
CA VAL A 36 5.46 7.79 3.41
C VAL A 36 6.48 6.75 2.94
N GLU A 37 7.42 7.14 2.06
CA GLU A 37 8.53 6.27 1.64
C GLU A 37 9.35 5.80 2.85
N TYR A 38 9.74 6.71 3.74
CA TYR A 38 10.52 6.38 4.92
C TYR A 38 9.75 5.54 5.95
N LEU A 39 8.46 5.82 6.14
CA LEU A 39 7.60 5.02 7.02
C LEU A 39 7.49 3.58 6.51
N HIS A 40 7.43 3.38 5.20
CA HIS A 40 7.44 2.05 4.60
C HIS A 40 8.76 1.32 4.84
N GLU A 41 9.91 1.97 4.60
CA GLU A 41 11.24 1.38 4.86
C GLU A 41 11.41 1.02 6.34
N VAL A 42 11.02 1.93 7.24
CA VAL A 42 11.10 1.72 8.68
C VAL A 42 10.14 0.62 9.14
N ALA A 43 8.94 0.51 8.55
CA ALA A 43 8.00 -0.56 8.86
C ALA A 43 8.55 -1.94 8.48
N ILE A 44 9.15 -2.07 7.30
CA ILE A 44 9.79 -3.32 6.85
C ILE A 44 10.90 -3.71 7.81
N LEU A 45 11.78 -2.76 8.14
CA LEU A 45 12.91 -3.00 9.03
C LEU A 45 12.46 -3.35 10.46
N ALA A 46 11.56 -2.57 11.04
CA ALA A 46 11.13 -2.74 12.43
C ALA A 46 10.29 -4.02 12.64
N ALA A 47 9.57 -4.46 11.60
CA ALA A 47 8.79 -5.69 11.63
C ALA A 47 9.55 -6.93 11.11
N ASP A 48 10.85 -6.81 10.80
CA ASP A 48 11.70 -7.87 10.24
C ASP A 48 11.06 -8.56 9.01
N LEU A 49 10.51 -7.74 8.10
CA LEU A 49 9.84 -8.21 6.89
C LEU A 49 10.82 -8.31 5.72
N PRO A 50 10.54 -9.15 4.71
CA PRO A 50 11.26 -9.12 3.44
C PRO A 50 11.19 -7.75 2.75
N ASP A 51 12.25 -7.37 2.02
CA ASP A 51 12.31 -6.09 1.29
C ASP A 51 11.19 -5.91 0.25
N ASP A 52 10.63 -7.00 -0.26
CA ASP A 52 9.53 -7.03 -1.22
C ASP A 52 8.15 -7.27 -0.56
N ALA A 53 8.08 -7.17 0.77
CA ALA A 53 6.82 -7.27 1.48
C ALA A 53 5.84 -6.18 1.02
N ASP A 54 4.63 -6.63 0.71
CA ASP A 54 3.52 -5.75 0.36
C ASP A 54 2.98 -5.07 1.63
N VAL A 55 3.50 -3.88 1.92
CA VAL A 55 3.16 -3.06 3.09
C VAL A 55 2.40 -1.80 2.65
N VAL A 56 1.31 -1.50 3.35
CA VAL A 56 0.52 -0.29 3.17
C VAL A 56 0.57 0.56 4.44
N ILE A 57 0.84 1.85 4.28
CA ILE A 57 0.85 2.82 5.38
C ILE A 57 -0.40 3.69 5.28
N ASP A 58 -1.27 3.58 6.28
CA ASP A 58 -2.42 4.47 6.46
C ASP A 58 -2.01 5.64 7.35
N LEU A 59 -2.22 6.87 6.88
CA LEU A 59 -1.85 8.08 7.61
C LEU A 59 -2.99 8.52 8.53
N ARG A 60 -2.66 8.78 9.80
CA ARG A 60 -3.53 9.41 10.79
C ARG A 60 -2.93 10.75 11.20
N PHE A 61 -3.57 11.83 10.81
CA PHE A 61 -3.13 13.18 11.17
C PHE A 61 -3.63 13.59 12.55
N ASP A 62 -2.88 14.46 13.22
CA ASP A 62 -3.29 15.14 14.44
C ASP A 62 -4.60 15.95 14.25
N ASP A 63 -5.37 16.11 15.33
CA ASP A 63 -6.57 16.96 15.40
C ASP A 63 -6.31 18.42 15.03
N ALA A 64 -5.07 18.90 15.17
CA ALA A 64 -4.63 20.21 14.71
C ALA A 64 -4.61 20.36 13.17
N LEU A 65 -4.74 19.26 12.43
CA LEU A 65 -4.72 19.19 10.95
C LEU A 65 -5.99 18.53 10.40
N PRO A 66 -7.20 19.07 10.68
CA PRO A 66 -8.46 18.37 10.43
C PRO A 66 -8.76 18.12 8.95
N ASP A 67 -8.39 19.05 8.06
CA ASP A 67 -8.59 18.88 6.61
C ASP A 67 -7.72 17.77 6.03
N LEU A 68 -6.50 17.61 6.55
CA LEU A 68 -5.59 16.53 6.17
C LEU A 68 -6.08 15.19 6.72
N ALA A 69 -6.58 15.16 7.95
CA ALA A 69 -7.23 13.98 8.53
C ALA A 69 -8.42 13.53 7.68
N ALA A 70 -9.29 14.46 7.26
CA ALA A 70 -10.42 14.17 6.39
C ALA A 70 -9.97 13.65 5.00
N ALA A 71 -8.95 14.28 4.39
CA ALA A 71 -8.39 13.83 3.12
C ALA A 71 -7.76 12.43 3.21
N ALA A 72 -7.09 12.11 4.33
CA ALA A 72 -6.53 10.79 4.58
C ALA A 72 -7.63 9.72 4.68
N ALA A 73 -8.72 10.01 5.38
CA ALA A 73 -9.88 9.12 5.49
C ALA A 73 -10.51 8.83 4.12
N VAL A 74 -10.63 9.85 3.25
CA VAL A 74 -11.08 9.65 1.86
C VAL A 74 -10.11 8.73 1.10
N GLY A 75 -8.80 8.94 1.24
CA GLY A 75 -7.80 8.08 0.63
C GLY A 75 -7.88 6.62 1.08
N GLN A 76 -8.07 6.39 2.39
CA GLN A 76 -8.27 5.07 2.98
C GLN A 76 -9.53 4.40 2.44
N ALA A 77 -10.67 5.11 2.44
CA ALA A 77 -11.93 4.60 1.90
C ALA A 77 -11.81 4.20 0.43
N ARG A 78 -11.10 5.00 -0.39
CA ARG A 78 -10.83 4.67 -1.80
C ARG A 78 -10.03 3.38 -1.96
N ARG A 79 -8.98 3.18 -1.15
CA ARG A 79 -8.20 1.93 -1.17
C ARG A 79 -9.03 0.75 -0.73
N GLN A 80 -9.83 0.91 0.32
CA GLN A 80 -10.72 -0.14 0.81
C GLN A 80 -11.73 -0.58 -0.26
N HIS A 81 -12.40 0.38 -0.90
CA HIS A 81 -13.35 0.05 -1.98
C HIS A 81 -12.69 -0.60 -3.20
N ALA A 82 -11.45 -0.22 -3.53
CA ALA A 82 -10.71 -0.89 -4.60
C ALA A 82 -10.45 -2.36 -4.25
N ARG A 83 -9.99 -2.65 -3.03
CA ARG A 83 -9.78 -4.02 -2.54
C ARG A 83 -11.06 -4.85 -2.54
N GLU A 84 -12.15 -4.28 -2.01
CA GLU A 84 -13.46 -4.94 -2.00
C GLU A 84 -13.96 -5.26 -3.41
N ALA A 85 -13.74 -4.34 -4.36
CA ALA A 85 -14.10 -4.53 -5.76
C ALA A 85 -13.28 -5.65 -6.41
N ASP A 86 -11.97 -5.71 -6.14
CA ASP A 86 -11.08 -6.76 -6.65
C ASP A 86 -11.48 -8.14 -6.08
N GLU A 87 -11.68 -8.24 -4.76
CA GLU A 87 -12.14 -9.48 -4.11
C GLU A 87 -13.52 -9.93 -4.61
N LEU A 88 -14.44 -8.99 -4.86
CA LEU A 88 -15.74 -9.29 -5.43
C LEU A 88 -15.61 -9.79 -6.86
N ALA A 89 -14.73 -9.19 -7.66
CA ALA A 89 -14.48 -9.62 -9.04
C ALA A 89 -13.89 -11.04 -9.09
N GLU A 90 -12.94 -11.36 -8.21
CA GLU A 90 -12.35 -12.70 -8.09
C GLU A 90 -13.39 -13.74 -7.70
N ARG A 91 -14.18 -13.47 -6.65
CA ARG A 91 -15.28 -14.36 -6.22
C ARG A 91 -16.31 -14.56 -7.31
N THR A 92 -16.70 -13.49 -7.99
CA THR A 92 -17.62 -13.53 -9.14
C THR A 92 -17.09 -14.43 -10.23
N SER A 93 -15.81 -14.29 -10.59
CA SER A 93 -15.16 -15.14 -11.58
C SER A 93 -15.20 -16.61 -11.16
N GLY A 94 -14.85 -16.92 -9.91
CA GLY A 94 -14.87 -18.29 -9.40
C GLY A 94 -16.26 -18.94 -9.43
N VAL A 95 -17.31 -18.19 -9.05
CA VAL A 95 -18.70 -18.67 -9.09
C VAL A 95 -19.15 -18.91 -10.55
N VAL A 96 -18.86 -17.98 -11.46
CA VAL A 96 -19.20 -18.12 -12.88
C VAL A 96 -18.56 -19.37 -13.48
N HIS A 97 -17.26 -19.59 -13.25
CA HIS A 97 -16.56 -20.76 -13.77
C HIS A 97 -17.16 -22.07 -13.26
N ARG A 98 -17.49 -22.13 -11.96
CA ARG A 98 -18.07 -23.32 -11.34
C ARG A 98 -19.44 -23.64 -11.95
N LEU A 99 -20.35 -22.66 -11.98
CA LEU A 99 -21.71 -22.90 -12.48
C LEU A 99 -21.73 -23.24 -13.97
N VAL A 100 -20.92 -22.59 -14.80
CA VAL A 100 -20.83 -22.96 -16.23
C VAL A 100 -20.20 -24.35 -16.39
N GLY A 101 -19.18 -24.68 -15.58
CA GLY A 101 -18.56 -26.00 -15.56
C GLY A 101 -19.52 -27.12 -15.14
N ASP A 102 -20.45 -26.82 -14.24
CA ASP A 102 -21.52 -27.72 -13.80
C ASP A 102 -22.67 -27.85 -14.83
N GLY A 103 -22.58 -27.13 -15.96
CA GLY A 103 -23.51 -27.23 -17.08
C GLY A 103 -24.70 -26.27 -17.03
N TYR A 104 -24.74 -25.33 -16.08
CA TYR A 104 -25.77 -24.29 -16.07
C TYR A 104 -25.64 -23.36 -17.27
N SER A 105 -26.77 -22.90 -17.81
CA SER A 105 -26.75 -22.03 -18.98
C SER A 105 -26.17 -20.65 -18.64
N VAL A 106 -25.48 -20.02 -19.59
CA VAL A 106 -24.93 -18.66 -19.45
C VAL A 106 -25.99 -17.65 -19.01
N ARG A 107 -27.24 -17.82 -19.45
CA ARG A 107 -28.35 -16.93 -19.09
C ARG A 107 -28.77 -17.10 -17.64
N ASP A 108 -28.83 -18.32 -17.13
CA ASP A 108 -29.18 -18.58 -15.73
C ASP A 108 -28.09 -18.05 -14.80
N VAL A 109 -26.83 -18.31 -15.14
CA VAL A 109 -25.68 -17.80 -14.39
C VAL A 109 -25.68 -16.27 -14.35
N ALA A 110 -25.93 -15.62 -15.49
CA ALA A 110 -26.05 -14.17 -15.57
C ALA A 110 -27.15 -13.62 -14.64
N ALA A 111 -28.33 -14.25 -14.64
CA ALA A 111 -29.46 -13.84 -13.81
C ALA A 111 -29.18 -13.99 -12.30
N ILE A 112 -28.54 -15.10 -11.89
CA ILE A 112 -28.22 -15.37 -10.48
C ILE A 112 -27.11 -14.46 -9.96
N VAL A 113 -26.05 -14.27 -10.75
CA VAL A 113 -24.87 -13.48 -10.36
C VAL A 113 -25.13 -11.96 -10.48
N GLY A 114 -26.16 -11.56 -11.23
CA GLY A 114 -26.51 -10.15 -11.41
C GLY A 114 -25.60 -9.42 -12.41
N ILE A 115 -25.10 -10.13 -13.42
CA ILE A 115 -24.25 -9.58 -14.49
C ILE A 115 -24.81 -9.91 -15.86
N THR A 116 -24.31 -9.26 -16.92
CA THR A 116 -24.79 -9.54 -18.27
C THR A 116 -24.30 -10.90 -18.79
N PRO A 117 -25.05 -11.58 -19.67
CA PRO A 117 -24.58 -12.82 -20.32
C PRO A 117 -23.26 -12.64 -21.07
N GLY A 118 -23.03 -11.46 -21.66
CA GLY A 118 -21.76 -11.14 -22.32
C GLY A 118 -20.58 -11.15 -21.34
N ARG A 119 -20.77 -10.66 -20.11
CA ARG A 119 -19.74 -10.67 -19.06
C ARG A 119 -19.43 -12.10 -18.60
N VAL A 120 -20.44 -12.94 -18.45
CA VAL A 120 -20.26 -14.38 -18.14
C VAL A 120 -19.39 -15.04 -19.21
N SER A 121 -19.71 -14.83 -20.50
CA SER A 121 -18.93 -15.37 -21.61
C SER A 121 -17.49 -14.86 -21.67
N GLN A 122 -17.24 -13.60 -21.29
CA GLN A 122 -15.88 -13.05 -21.23
C GLN A 122 -15.06 -13.68 -20.11
N ILE A 123 -15.66 -13.83 -18.92
CA ILE A 123 -15.01 -14.43 -17.75
C ILE A 123 -14.56 -15.87 -18.08
N THR A 124 -15.41 -16.66 -18.73
CA THR A 124 -15.09 -18.05 -19.08
C THR A 124 -14.05 -18.17 -20.21
N GLN A 125 -14.00 -17.21 -21.14
CA GLN A 125 -13.03 -17.20 -22.24
C GLN A 125 -11.64 -16.67 -21.84
N ALA A 126 -11.57 -15.74 -20.88
CA ALA A 126 -10.31 -15.17 -20.42
C ALA A 126 -9.35 -16.24 -19.88
N THR A 127 -9.88 -17.24 -19.17
CA THR A 127 -9.11 -18.38 -18.66
C THR A 127 -8.61 -19.29 -19.78
N ALA A 128 -9.41 -19.52 -20.82
CA ALA A 128 -9.03 -20.36 -21.97
C ALA A 128 -7.86 -19.78 -22.80
N THR A 129 -7.59 -18.47 -22.69
CA THR A 129 -6.53 -17.80 -23.45
C THR A 129 -5.15 -17.92 -22.80
N THR A 130 -5.08 -18.24 -21.50
CA THR A 130 -3.80 -18.33 -20.76
C THR A 130 -3.01 -19.61 -21.08
N THR A 131 -3.63 -20.63 -21.66
CA THR A 131 -2.96 -21.88 -22.11
C THR A 131 -2.47 -21.82 -23.56
N ARG A 132 -2.20 -20.63 -24.11
CA ARG A 132 -1.68 -20.48 -25.48
C ARG A 132 -0.16 -20.30 -25.47
N THR A 133 0.56 -21.41 -25.69
CA THR A 133 2.02 -21.44 -25.90
C THR A 133 2.46 -20.36 -26.91
N PRO A 134 3.43 -19.49 -26.56
CA PRO A 134 3.88 -18.44 -27.47
C PRO A 134 4.67 -19.04 -28.63
N ARG A 135 4.17 -18.80 -29.85
CA ARG A 135 4.83 -19.10 -31.11
C ARG A 135 6.02 -18.15 -31.28
N LYS A 136 7.24 -18.68 -31.21
CA LYS A 136 8.53 -17.97 -31.30
C LYS A 136 8.59 -17.11 -32.58
N SER A 137 8.55 -15.78 -32.44
CA SER A 137 9.02 -14.85 -33.47
C SER A 137 10.22 -14.07 -32.93
N ALA A 138 11.38 -14.41 -33.46
CA ALA A 138 12.64 -13.74 -33.18
C ALA A 138 12.64 -12.33 -33.78
N ARG A 139 13.00 -11.32 -32.98
CA ARG A 139 13.83 -10.20 -33.47
C ARG A 139 14.57 -9.51 -32.32
N ALA A 140 15.88 -9.44 -32.49
CA ALA A 140 16.86 -8.86 -31.59
C ALA A 140 16.77 -7.32 -31.54
N GLY A 141 17.18 -6.72 -30.42
CA GLY A 141 17.61 -5.32 -30.42
C GLY A 141 17.66 -4.62 -29.06
N LYS A 142 18.89 -4.47 -28.53
CA LYS A 142 19.42 -3.39 -27.66
C LYS A 142 19.02 -3.32 -26.17
N VAL A 143 20.04 -3.53 -25.33
CA VAL A 143 20.13 -3.19 -23.90
C VAL A 143 20.72 -1.79 -23.75
N PRO A 144 20.14 -0.86 -22.95
CA PRO A 144 20.85 0.30 -22.44
C PRO A 144 21.38 0.09 -21.01
N LYS A 145 22.54 0.72 -20.77
CA LYS A 145 23.40 0.67 -19.58
C LYS A 145 22.74 1.25 -18.32
N ARG A 146 23.05 0.59 -17.18
CA ARG A 146 22.86 1.01 -15.79
C ARG A 146 23.43 2.41 -15.50
N ALA A 147 22.68 3.19 -14.72
CA ALA A 147 23.19 4.28 -13.89
C ALA A 147 23.17 3.85 -12.41
N ALA A 148 24.22 4.18 -11.67
CA ALA A 148 24.43 3.80 -10.27
C ALA A 148 23.61 4.66 -9.29
N PRO A 149 23.13 4.13 -8.15
CA PRO A 149 22.57 4.95 -7.09
C PRO A 149 23.67 5.68 -6.30
N ARG A 150 23.40 6.96 -6.00
CA ARG A 150 24.20 7.83 -5.15
C ARG A 150 23.99 7.50 -3.67
N ALA A 151 25.06 7.66 -2.89
CA ALA A 151 25.18 7.33 -1.48
C ALA A 151 24.11 7.96 -0.59
N ILE A 152 23.52 7.12 0.29
CA ILE A 152 22.74 7.53 1.46
C ILE A 152 23.72 7.88 2.58
N ARG A 153 23.61 9.09 3.12
CA ARG A 153 24.37 9.54 4.28
C ARG A 153 23.55 9.25 5.54
N VAL A 154 23.91 8.18 6.25
CA VAL A 154 23.42 7.92 7.61
C VAL A 154 24.28 8.73 8.57
N GLN A 155 23.69 9.64 9.33
CA GLN A 155 24.38 10.33 10.42
C GLN A 155 23.74 9.92 11.75
N ALA A 156 24.50 9.12 12.50
CA ALA A 156 24.19 8.70 13.85
C ALA A 156 24.09 9.91 14.79
N GLY A 157 23.09 9.87 15.66
CA GLY A 157 22.71 10.95 16.56
C GLY A 157 23.77 11.34 17.57
N ARG A 158 23.67 12.60 18.01
CA ARG A 158 24.18 13.05 19.30
C ARG A 158 23.05 13.85 19.96
N VAL A 159 22.34 13.19 20.87
CA VAL A 159 21.34 13.84 21.73
C VAL A 159 22.11 14.64 22.78
N THR A 160 21.93 15.96 22.80
CA THR A 160 22.27 16.78 23.97
C THR A 160 21.00 16.97 24.80
N PRO A 161 20.97 16.62 26.09
CA PRO A 161 19.85 16.99 26.94
C PRO A 161 19.88 18.50 27.20
N SER A 162 18.83 19.18 26.74
CA SER A 162 18.53 20.57 27.09
C SER A 162 18.07 20.64 28.54
N ALA A 163 18.77 21.46 29.33
CA ALA A 163 18.49 21.67 30.74
C ALA A 163 17.18 22.46 30.93
N ALA A 164 16.22 21.86 31.62
CA ALA A 164 15.10 22.55 32.22
C ALA A 164 15.25 22.55 33.75
N SER A 165 15.42 23.76 34.29
CA SER A 165 14.80 24.29 35.51
C SER A 165 14.82 23.43 36.78
N ARG A 166 15.57 23.90 37.78
CA ARG A 166 15.10 23.84 39.16
C ARG A 166 15.53 25.10 39.92
N ALA A 167 14.57 26.00 40.10
CA ALA A 167 14.63 27.08 41.05
C ALA A 167 14.28 26.56 42.46
N GLN A 168 14.96 27.12 43.46
CA GLN A 168 14.62 27.23 44.89
C GLN A 168 14.75 25.97 45.77
N ASP A 169 15.68 26.02 46.74
CA ASP A 169 15.32 26.19 48.16
C ASP A 169 16.50 26.71 49.02
N LYS A 170 16.14 27.44 50.09
CA LYS A 170 16.85 27.97 51.29
C LYS A 170 18.29 27.47 51.59
N VAL A 171 19.22 28.28 52.13
CA VAL A 171 19.22 29.06 53.40
C VAL A 171 20.18 30.25 53.28
#